data_AF-A0A0U2X9V3-F1
#
_entry.id   AF-A0A0U2X9V3-F1
#
_cell.length_a   1.000
_cell.length_b   1.000
_cell.length_c   1.000
_cell.angle_alpha   90.00
_cell.angle_beta   90.00
_cell.angle_gamma   90.00
#
_symmetry.space_group_name_H-M   'P 1'
#
loop_
_entity.id
_entity.type
_entity.pdbx_description
1 polymer ?
#
loop_
_entity_poly.entity_id
_entity_poly.type
_entity_poly.pdbx_seq_one_letter_code
_entity_poly.pdbx_strand_id
1 'polypeptide(L)' 'MSKKNKDIEVKIEETEKKINGETITVSTLTIGKKEIGQVLAQEAKKFAVVIDGRNEATVKTLDEAIEYVIRQWNLND' A
#
# COMPACT_ATOMS: atom_id res chain seq x y z
N MET A 1 7.32 29.68 2.35
CA MET A 1 7.82 28.69 3.31
C MET A 1 8.34 27.51 2.51
N SER A 2 9.66 27.35 2.40
CA SER A 2 10.25 26.19 1.73
C SER A 2 9.88 24.95 2.53
N LYS A 3 8.91 24.16 2.05
CA LYS A 3 8.72 22.80 2.54
C LYS A 3 10.06 22.11 2.29
N LYS A 4 10.86 21.95 3.34
CA LYS A 4 12.12 21.21 3.29
C LYS A 4 11.75 19.83 2.74
N ASN A 5 12.30 19.45 1.60
CA ASN A 5 12.18 18.07 1.13
C ASN A 5 12.81 17.20 2.21
N LYS A 6 11.98 16.52 2.99
CA LYS A 6 12.43 15.52 3.94
C LYS A 6 12.46 14.21 3.18
N ASP A 7 13.58 13.53 3.20
CA ASP A 7 13.64 12.16 2.77
C ASP A 7 12.76 11.33 3.71
N ILE A 8 11.81 10.59 3.13
CA ILE A 8 10.90 9.72 3.86
C ILE A 8 11.24 8.28 3.49
N GLU A 9 11.66 7.50 4.48
CA GLU A 9 11.84 6.07 4.30
C GLU A 9 10.48 5.37 4.36
N VAL A 10 10.12 4.69 3.27
CA VAL A 10 8.96 3.81 3.20
C VAL A 10 9.44 2.38 3.33
N LYS A 11 8.87 1.64 4.30
CA LYS A 11 9.13 0.22 4.48
C LYS A 11 7.97 -0.59 3.94
N ILE A 12 8.29 -1.72 3.32
CA ILE A 12 7.32 -2.65 2.77
C ILE A 12 7.56 -4.00 3.45
N GLU A 13 6.51 -4.54 4.07
CA GLU A 13 6.54 -5.84 4.72
C GLU A 13 5.52 -6.77 4.04
N GLU A 14 6.00 -7.89 3.51
CA GLU A 14 5.15 -8.87 2.84
C GLU A 14 4.72 -9.97 3.81
N THR A 15 3.42 -10.25 3.81
CA THR A 15 2.81 -11.32 4.62
C THR A 15 1.83 -12.12 3.78
N GLU A 16 1.86 -13.44 3.92
CA GLU A 16 0.82 -14.28 3.34
C GLU A 16 -0.35 -14.39 4.32
N LYS A 17 -1.56 -14.03 3.88
CA LYS A 17 -2.79 -14.12 4.68
C LYS A 17 -3.79 -15.01 4.00
N LYS A 18 -4.43 -15.89 4.77
CA LYS A 18 -5.54 -16.71 4.27
C LYS A 18 -6.84 -15.94 4.39
N ILE A 19 -7.39 -15.46 3.27
CA ILE A 19 -8.64 -14.70 3.20
C ILE A 19 -9.61 -15.50 2.34
N ASN A 20 -10.81 -15.78 2.85
CA ASN A 20 -11.84 -16.56 2.15
C ASN A 20 -11.38 -17.95 1.66
N GLY A 21 -10.40 -18.56 2.34
CA GLY A 21 -9.85 -19.87 1.99
C GLY A 21 -8.67 -19.82 1.02
N GLU A 22 -8.36 -18.67 0.44
CA GLU A 22 -7.24 -18.45 -0.47
C GLU A 22 -6.07 -17.79 0.25
N THR A 23 -4.84 -18.22 -0.05
CA THR A 23 -3.63 -17.56 0.46
C THR A 23 -3.29 -16.40 -0.45
N ILE A 24 -3.35 -15.19 0.11
CA ILE A 24 -3.13 -13.94 -0.60
C ILE A 24 -1.87 -13.27 -0.05
N THR A 25 -0.99 -12.79 -0.93
CA THR A 25 0.14 -11.96 -0.53
C THR A 25 -0.35 -10.54 -0.22
N VAL A 26 0.00 -10.04 0.96
CA VAL A 26 -0.34 -8.71 1.45
C VAL A 26 0.96 -7.96 1.74
N SER A 27 1.23 -6.93 0.96
CA SER A 27 2.36 -6.02 1.15
C SER A 27 1.87 -4.82 1.96
N THR A 28 2.35 -4.67 3.19
CA THR A 28 2.00 -3.57 4.10
C THR A 28 3.04 -2.48 3.99
N LEU A 29 2.61 -1.23 3.74
CA LEU A 29 3.48 -0.08 3.63
C LEU A 29 3.45 0.72 4.92
N THR A 30 4.63 1.04 5.46
CA THR A 30 4.78 1.82 6.68
C THR A 30 5.78 2.96 6.50
N ILE A 31 5.52 4.09 7.18
CA ILE A 31 6.47 5.19 7.37
C ILE A 31 6.76 5.29 8.86
N GLY A 32 8.00 5.01 9.25
CA GLY A 32 8.39 4.92 10.66
C GLY A 32 7.64 3.80 11.40
N LYS A 33 6.60 4.16 12.17
CA LYS A 33 5.73 3.21 12.90
C LYS A 33 4.27 3.25 12.43
N LYS A 34 3.96 4.08 11.44
CA LYS A 34 2.59 4.28 10.95
C LYS A 34 2.37 3.44 9.71
N GLU A 35 1.33 2.62 9.71
CA GLU A 35 0.80 1.99 8.49
C GLU A 35 0.12 3.06 7.64
N ILE A 36 0.50 3.14 6.37
CA ILE A 36 -0.04 4.11 5.41
C ILE A 36 -0.92 3.45 4.35
N GLY A 37 -0.88 2.12 4.25
CA GLY A 37 -1.74 1.35 3.36
C GLY A 37 -1.24 -0.09 3.20
N GLN A 38 -2.07 -0.89 2.54
CA GLN A 38 -1.81 -2.28 2.23
C GLN A 38 -2.09 -2.54 0.75
N VAL A 39 -1.32 -3.42 0.14
CA VAL A 39 -1.53 -3.90 -1.22
C VAL A 39 -1.81 -5.40 -1.15
N LEU A 40 -2.98 -5.81 -1.63
CA LEU A 40 -3.37 -7.22 -1.70
C LEU A 40 -3.19 -7.70 -3.14
N ALA A 41 -2.34 -8.70 -3.34
CA ALA A 41 -2.15 -9.34 -4.63
C ALA A 41 -3.33 -10.26 -4.94
N GLN A 42 -4.19 -9.86 -5.85
CA GLN A 42 -5.38 -10.63 -6.25
C GLN A 42 -5.12 -11.52 -7.45
N GLU A 43 -6.10 -12.39 -7.75
CA GLU A 43 -6.14 -13.16 -8.97
C GLU A 43 -6.04 -12.26 -10.23
N ALA A 44 -5.57 -12.86 -11.33
CA ALA A 44 -5.41 -12.19 -12.63
C ALA A 44 -4.42 -11.00 -12.65
N LYS A 45 -3.39 -11.04 -11.80
CA LYS A 45 -2.32 -10.02 -11.73
C LYS A 45 -2.89 -8.61 -11.45
N LYS A 46 -3.83 -8.54 -10.50
CA LYS A 46 -4.39 -7.28 -10.02
C LYS A 46 -3.92 -7.03 -8.60
N PHE A 47 -3.78 -5.76 -8.26
CA PHE A 47 -3.33 -5.33 -6.94
C PHE A 47 -4.38 -4.39 -6.37
N ALA A 48 -5.05 -4.82 -5.30
CA ALA A 48 -6.01 -3.98 -4.59
C ALA A 48 -5.29 -3.13 -3.56
N VAL A 49 -5.54 -1.83 -3.58
CA VAL A 49 -5.00 -0.85 -2.65
C VAL A 49 -6.00 -0.64 -1.53
N VAL A 50 -5.58 -0.94 -0.31
CA VAL A 50 -6.39 -0.77 0.89
C VAL A 50 -5.79 0.31 1.78
N ILE A 51 -6.57 1.32 2.12
CA ILE A 51 -6.19 2.42 3.03
C ILE A 51 -7.31 2.57 4.05
N ASP A 52 -6.95 2.68 5.33
CA ASP A 52 -7.91 2.77 6.45
C ASP A 52 -9.00 1.67 6.42
N GLY A 53 -8.61 0.46 5.98
CA GLY A 53 -9.50 -0.70 5.88
C GLY A 53 -10.48 -0.67 4.69
N ARG A 54 -10.36 0.29 3.77
CA ARG A 54 -11.21 0.41 2.57
C ARG A 54 -10.42 0.15 1.30
N ASN A 55 -11.04 -0.51 0.34
CA ASN A 55 -10.47 -0.65 -1.01
C ASN A 55 -10.63 0.67 -1.77
N GLU A 56 -9.52 1.38 -1.97
CA GLU A 56 -9.49 2.69 -2.63
C GLU A 56 -9.26 2.55 -4.15
N ALA A 57 -8.51 1.55 -4.58
CA ALA A 57 -8.20 1.34 -5.99
C ALA A 57 -7.82 -0.11 -6.31
N THR A 58 -7.89 -0.48 -7.59
CA THR A 58 -7.33 -1.74 -8.08
C THR A 58 -6.54 -1.47 -9.36
N VAL A 59 -5.25 -1.81 -9.34
CA VAL A 59 -4.28 -1.52 -10.40
C VAL A 59 -3.64 -2.79 -10.94
N LYS A 60 -2.82 -2.67 -11.99
CA LYS A 60 -2.30 -3.83 -12.74
C LYS A 60 -0.90 -4.26 -12.28
N THR A 61 -0.15 -3.38 -11.64
CA THR A 61 1.18 -3.70 -11.12
C THR A 61 1.32 -3.35 -9.65
N LEU A 62 2.25 -4.02 -8.97
CA LEU A 62 2.60 -3.72 -7.59
C LEU A 62 3.14 -2.29 -7.46
N ASP A 63 3.97 -1.86 -8.41
CA ASP A 63 4.56 -0.51 -8.42
C ASP A 63 3.48 0.58 -8.49
N GLU A 64 2.46 0.41 -9.36
CA GLU A 64 1.32 1.33 -9.42
C GLU A 64 0.57 1.40 -8.08
N ALA A 65 0.46 0.28 -7.38
CA ALA A 65 -0.25 0.19 -6.11
C ALA A 65 0.52 0.91 -5.00
N ILE A 66 1.83 0.66 -4.92
CA ILE A 66 2.76 1.33 -3.99
C ILE A 66 2.75 2.84 -4.25
N GLU A 67 2.85 3.26 -5.51
CA GLU A 67 2.83 4.67 -5.88
C GLU A 67 1.50 5.32 -5.47
N TYR A 68 0.37 4.64 -5.68
CA TYR A 68 -0.93 5.13 -5.25
C TYR A 68 -0.98 5.37 -3.73
N VAL A 69 -0.53 4.40 -2.91
CA VAL A 69 -0.51 4.53 -1.45
C VAL A 69 0.32 5.73 -1.02
N ILE A 70 1.53 5.89 -1.58
CA ILE A 70 2.42 7.01 -1.23
C ILE A 70 1.80 8.36 -1.66
N ARG A 71 1.15 8.42 -2.82
CA ARG A 71 0.44 9.62 -3.29
C ARG A 71 -0.71 9.99 -2.35
N GLN A 72 -1.53 9.02 -1.95
CA GLN A 72 -2.63 9.27 -1.03
C GLN A 72 -2.14 9.76 0.32
N TRP A 73 -1.09 9.11 0.86
CA TRP A 73 -0.46 9.54 2.11
C TRP A 73 0.00 11.00 2.05
N ASN A 74 0.72 11.38 0.99
CA ASN A 74 1.26 12.74 0.84
C ASN A 74 0.18 13.81 0.56
N LEU A 75 -1.03 13.42 0.13
CA LEU A 75 -2.16 14.33 -0.07
C LEU A 75 -3.01 14.52 1.19
N ASN A 76 -3.05 13.51 2.06
CA ASN A 76 -3.91 13.49 3.24
C ASN A 76 -3.18 13.82 4.56
N ASP A 77 -1.84 13.96 4.54
CA ASP A 77 -1.00 14.42 5.67
C ASP A 77 -0.78 15.95 5.66
#